data_AF-A0AAV9WZ06-F1
#
_entry.id   AF-A0AAV9WZ06-F1
#
_cell.length_a   1.000
_cell.length_b   1.000
_cell.length_c   1.000
_cell.angle_alpha   90.00
_cell.angle_beta   90.00
_cell.angle_gamma   90.00
#
_symmetry.space_group_name_H-M   'P 1'
#
loop_
_entity.id
_entity.type
_entity.pdbx_description
1 polymer ?
#
loop_
_entity_poly.entity_id
_entity_poly.type
_entity_poly.pdbx_seq_one_letter_code
_entity_poly.pdbx_strand_id
1 'polypeptide(L)'
;MIHDMLPDLARIYDHIDKYRSGETPGNVLVHCEQGISRSSTAVIAYLMRFHKLTFPDALAFVKTKRQIKPNENFKEQLQVWEAAGYKIWGEGCEGKVPKPEYAAYLEKRAVRLREAGLTGNEPVDILSLDSF
;
A
#
# COMPACT_ATOMS: atom_id res chain seq x y z
N MET A 1 3.95 1.54 13.28
CA MET A 1 3.15 0.49 12.62
C MET A 1 3.95 -0.06 11.45
N ILE A 2 4.57 -1.23 11.62
CA ILE A 2 5.48 -1.90 10.65
C ILE A 2 4.65 -2.76 9.66
N HIS A 3 3.45 -2.29 9.34
CA HIS A 3 2.50 -3.02 8.51
C HIS A 3 2.92 -2.94 7.04
N ASP A 4 2.82 -4.05 6.33
CA ASP A 4 3.17 -4.15 4.92
C ASP A 4 1.91 -4.30 4.07
N MET A 5 1.63 -3.29 3.24
CA MET A 5 0.49 -3.29 2.32
C MET A 5 0.90 -3.68 0.89
N LEU A 6 2.19 -3.73 0.57
CA LEU A 6 2.67 -3.98 -0.79
C LEU A 6 2.07 -5.25 -1.42
N PRO A 7 1.99 -6.41 -0.72
CA PRO A 7 1.37 -7.62 -1.26
C PRO A 7 -0.06 -7.45 -1.75
N ASP A 8 -0.80 -6.51 -1.16
CA ASP A 8 -2.21 -6.28 -1.45
C ASP A 8 -2.46 -5.19 -2.50
N LEU A 9 -1.49 -4.30 -2.78
CA LEU A 9 -1.72 -3.14 -3.65
C LEU A 9 -2.15 -3.53 -5.08
N ALA A 10 -1.63 -4.63 -5.62
CA ALA A 10 -2.04 -5.13 -6.92
C ALA A 10 -3.53 -5.57 -6.91
N ARG A 11 -3.92 -6.35 -5.90
CA ARG A 11 -5.30 -6.82 -5.71
C ARG A 11 -6.26 -5.66 -5.44
N ILE A 12 -5.84 -4.68 -4.65
CA ILE A 12 -6.60 -3.45 -4.38
C ILE A 12 -6.80 -2.68 -5.67
N TYR A 13 -5.76 -2.53 -6.50
CA TYR A 13 -5.87 -1.88 -7.80
C TYR A 13 -6.91 -2.58 -8.67
N ASP A 14 -6.80 -3.90 -8.86
CA ASP A 14 -7.72 -4.65 -9.74
C ASP A 14 -9.16 -4.55 -9.22
N HIS A 15 -9.34 -4.56 -7.89
CA HIS A 15 -10.66 -4.40 -7.28
C HIS A 15 -11.27 -3.01 -7.50
N ILE A 16 -10.49 -1.93 -7.49
CA ILE A 16 -10.99 -0.58 -7.77
C ILE A 16 -11.24 -0.44 -9.29
N ASP A 17 -10.30 -0.93 -10.10
CA ASP A 17 -10.28 -0.71 -11.55
C ASP A 17 -11.47 -1.37 -12.25
N LYS A 18 -11.95 -2.54 -11.77
CA LYS A 18 -13.14 -3.20 -12.33
C LYS A 18 -14.43 -2.36 -12.26
N TYR A 19 -14.55 -1.48 -11.25
CA TYR A 19 -15.72 -0.59 -11.15
C TYR A 19 -15.57 0.63 -12.07
N ARG A 20 -14.34 1.13 -12.21
CA ARG A 20 -14.01 2.23 -13.12
C ARG A 20 -14.08 1.81 -14.60
N SER A 21 -13.64 0.60 -14.94
CA SER A 21 -13.61 0.08 -16.31
C SER A 21 -15.00 -0.16 -16.90
N GLY A 22 -16.03 -0.23 -16.04
CA GLY A 22 -17.40 -0.51 -16.42
C GLY A 22 -17.75 -2.01 -16.43
N GLU A 23 -16.81 -2.90 -16.06
CA GLU A 23 -17.11 -4.33 -15.87
C GLU A 23 -18.16 -4.56 -14.79
N THR A 24 -18.12 -3.77 -13.71
CA THR A 24 -19.18 -3.71 -12.69
C THR A 24 -19.47 -2.26 -12.37
N PRO A 25 -20.44 -1.61 -13.04
CA PRO A 25 -20.70 -0.18 -12.84
C PRO A 25 -20.97 0.16 -11.37
N GLY A 26 -20.27 1.15 -10.83
CA GLY A 26 -20.47 1.57 -9.44
C GLY A 26 -19.36 2.47 -8.91
N ASN A 27 -19.52 2.91 -7.67
CA ASN A 27 -18.53 3.71 -6.93
C ASN A 27 -17.87 2.86 -5.85
N VAL A 28 -16.58 3.09 -5.61
CA VAL A 28 -15.80 2.38 -4.58
C VAL A 28 -15.48 3.33 -3.43
N LEU A 29 -15.91 2.98 -2.22
CA LEU A 29 -15.49 3.65 -0.99
C LEU A 29 -14.25 2.95 -0.42
N VAL A 30 -13.11 3.65 -0.41
CA VAL A 30 -11.88 3.18 0.26
C VAL A 30 -11.77 3.84 1.62
N HIS A 31 -11.89 3.06 2.70
CA HIS A 31 -11.79 3.56 4.07
C HIS A 31 -10.79 2.78 4.92
N CYS A 32 -10.38 3.39 6.03
CA CYS A 32 -9.73 2.77 7.17
C CYS A 32 -10.27 3.49 8.42
N GLU A 33 -9.73 3.21 9.60
CA GLU A 33 -10.21 3.81 10.87
C GLU A 33 -10.41 5.34 10.79
N GLN A 34 -9.33 6.09 10.54
CA GLN A 34 -9.38 7.56 10.52
C GLN A 34 -9.39 8.15 9.10
N GLY A 35 -9.17 7.31 8.08
CA GLY A 35 -9.02 7.76 6.71
C GLY A 35 -7.81 8.68 6.45
N ILE A 36 -6.76 8.58 7.28
CA ILE A 36 -5.54 9.43 7.20
C ILE A 36 -4.37 8.73 6.52
N SER A 37 -4.20 7.42 6.76
CA SER A 37 -2.95 6.68 6.45
C SER A 37 -3.19 5.44 5.57
N ARG A 38 -3.74 4.33 6.08
CA ARG A 38 -3.94 3.09 5.30
C ARG A 38 -4.78 3.29 4.02
N SER A 39 -5.96 3.89 4.14
CA SER A 39 -6.84 4.10 2.98
C SER A 39 -6.27 5.11 1.99
N SER A 40 -5.60 6.17 2.47
CA SER A 40 -4.97 7.16 1.60
C SER A 40 -3.78 6.54 0.85
N THR A 41 -2.99 5.67 1.48
CA THR A 41 -1.95 4.88 0.82
C THR A 41 -2.52 4.04 -0.33
N ALA A 42 -3.63 3.33 -0.10
CA ALA A 42 -4.28 2.54 -1.16
C ALA A 42 -4.75 3.41 -2.34
N VAL A 43 -5.36 4.57 -2.06
CA VAL A 43 -5.79 5.53 -3.11
C VAL A 43 -4.60 6.12 -3.86
N ILE A 44 -3.52 6.50 -3.16
CA ILE A 44 -2.29 7.01 -3.79
C ILE A 44 -1.68 5.93 -4.71
N ALA A 45 -1.53 4.70 -4.23
CA ALA A 45 -1.00 3.58 -5.01
C ALA A 45 -1.81 3.32 -6.29
N TYR A 46 -3.14 3.41 -6.20
CA TYR A 46 -4.03 3.30 -7.35
C TYR A 46 -3.79 4.42 -8.37
N LEU A 47 -3.78 5.67 -7.92
CA LEU A 47 -3.58 6.84 -8.79
C LEU A 47 -2.20 6.83 -9.46
N MET A 48 -1.15 6.43 -8.75
CA MET A 48 0.20 6.25 -9.32
C MET A 48 0.17 5.26 -10.48
N ARG A 49 -0.39 4.05 -10.28
CA ARG A 49 -0.43 3.00 -11.32
C ARG A 49 -1.33 3.39 -12.50
N PHE A 50 -2.50 3.97 -12.22
CA PHE A 50 -3.52 4.29 -13.22
C PHE A 50 -3.13 5.50 -14.08
N HIS A 51 -2.76 6.62 -13.45
CA HIS A 51 -2.41 7.87 -14.13
C HIS A 51 -0.91 8.03 -14.43
N LYS A 52 -0.06 7.04 -14.05
CA LYS A 52 1.40 7.13 -14.16
C LYS A 52 1.98 8.34 -13.43
N LEU A 53 1.35 8.71 -12.32
CA LEU A 53 1.85 9.77 -11.46
C LEU A 53 3.02 9.25 -10.63
N THR A 54 4.01 10.13 -10.42
CA THR A 54 5.05 9.87 -9.43
C THR A 54 4.46 9.86 -8.03
N PHE A 55 5.13 9.22 -7.06
CA PHE A 55 4.67 9.27 -5.66
C PHE A 55 4.42 10.71 -5.15
N PRO A 56 5.35 11.68 -5.33
CA PRO A 56 5.12 13.07 -4.92
C PRO A 56 3.88 13.70 -5.56
N ASP A 57 3.65 13.49 -6.86
CA ASP A 57 2.53 14.08 -7.58
C ASP A 57 1.19 13.50 -7.12
N ALA A 58 1.12 12.17 -6.96
CA ALA A 58 -0.07 11.50 -6.45
C ALA A 58 -0.38 11.93 -5.01
N LEU A 59 0.63 12.05 -4.15
CA LEU A 59 0.47 12.53 -2.78
C LEU A 59 -0.04 13.98 -2.75
N ALA A 60 0.54 14.86 -3.57
CA ALA A 60 0.12 16.25 -3.67
C ALA A 60 -1.32 16.36 -4.14
N PHE A 61 -1.70 15.60 -5.18
CA PHE A 61 -3.06 15.54 -5.69
C PHE A 61 -4.06 15.13 -4.61
N VAL A 62 -3.82 14.02 -3.90
CA VAL A 62 -4.76 13.53 -2.87
C VAL A 62 -4.88 14.53 -1.72
N LYS A 63 -3.78 15.21 -1.34
CA LYS A 63 -3.80 16.28 -0.33
C LYS A 63 -4.70 17.46 -0.70
N THR A 64 -4.93 17.72 -1.99
CA THR A 64 -5.91 18.75 -2.42
C THR A 64 -7.36 18.36 -2.15
N LYS A 65 -7.64 17.06 -1.96
CA LYS A 65 -9.00 16.51 -1.78
C LYS A 65 -9.31 16.15 -0.33
N ARG A 66 -8.31 15.74 0.44
CA ARG A 66 -8.46 15.33 1.84
C ARG A 66 -7.18 15.60 2.61
N GLN A 67 -7.32 16.01 3.88
CA GLN A 67 -6.19 16.09 4.81
C GLN A 67 -5.71 14.66 5.13
N ILE A 68 -4.58 14.28 4.54
CA ILE A 68 -3.98 12.96 4.68
C ILE A 68 -2.53 13.05 5.14
N LYS A 69 -2.08 12.02 5.84
CA LYS A 69 -0.69 11.89 6.28
C LYS A 69 -0.33 10.40 6.37
N PRO A 70 -0.03 9.75 5.23
CA PRO A 70 0.61 8.44 5.25
C PRO A 70 1.86 8.49 6.14
N ASN A 71 2.06 7.47 6.96
CA ASN A 71 3.27 7.38 7.78
C ASN A 71 4.50 7.10 6.90
N GLU A 72 5.71 7.29 7.45
CA GLU A 72 6.94 7.12 6.66
C GLU A 72 7.10 5.71 6.07
N ASN A 73 6.65 4.68 6.78
CA ASN A 73 6.67 3.30 6.28
C ASN A 73 5.79 3.12 5.04
N PHE A 74 4.60 3.73 4.99
CA PHE A 74 3.76 3.70 3.79
C PHE A 74 4.30 4.58 2.66
N LYS A 75 5.00 5.68 2.96
CA LYS A 75 5.68 6.46 1.92
C LYS A 75 6.79 5.64 1.27
N GLU A 76 7.61 4.93 2.07
CA GLU A 76 8.64 4.02 1.54
C GLU A 76 7.99 2.91 0.69
N GLN A 77 6.89 2.30 1.14
CA GLN A 77 6.18 1.30 0.35
C GLN A 77 5.65 1.84 -0.98
N LEU A 78 5.16 3.09 -1.03
CA LEU A 78 4.71 3.70 -2.28
C LEU A 78 5.87 3.96 -3.24
N GLN A 79 7.05 4.32 -2.74
CA GLN A 79 8.27 4.43 -3.55
C GLN A 79 8.72 3.07 -4.08
N VAL A 80 8.66 2.01 -3.25
CA VAL A 80 8.93 0.62 -3.67
C VAL A 80 7.92 0.17 -4.73
N TRP A 81 6.64 0.53 -4.56
CA TRP A 81 5.57 0.22 -5.50
C TRP A 81 5.83 0.83 -6.89
N GLU A 82 6.28 2.09 -6.92
CA GLU A 82 6.71 2.78 -8.14
C GLU A 82 7.93 2.10 -8.77
N ALA A 83 8.99 1.90 -7.99
CA ALA A 83 10.25 1.34 -8.47
C ALA A 83 10.10 -0.11 -8.98
N ALA A 84 9.26 -0.92 -8.35
CA ALA A 84 8.95 -2.28 -8.77
C ALA A 84 8.06 -2.34 -10.04
N GLY A 85 7.67 -1.20 -10.62
CA GLY A 85 6.80 -1.13 -11.78
C GLY A 85 5.39 -1.64 -11.50
N TYR A 86 4.89 -1.40 -10.28
CA TYR A 86 3.57 -1.81 -9.83
C TYR A 86 3.31 -3.33 -9.85
N LYS A 87 4.39 -4.11 -9.74
CA LYS A 87 4.37 -5.57 -9.56
C LYS A 87 5.56 -5.96 -8.69
N ILE A 88 5.31 -6.36 -7.43
CA ILE A 88 6.39 -6.62 -6.46
C ILE A 88 6.98 -8.03 -6.55
N TRP A 89 6.35 -8.93 -7.30
CA TRP A 89 6.81 -10.30 -7.53
C TRP A 89 7.41 -10.40 -8.94
N GLY A 90 8.49 -11.19 -9.09
CA GLY A 90 9.12 -11.48 -10.38
C GLY A 90 8.31 -12.46 -11.24
N GLU A 91 8.69 -12.59 -12.51
CA GLU A 91 8.12 -13.58 -13.43
C GLU A 91 8.92 -14.89 -13.36
N GLY A 92 8.27 -16.04 -13.14
CA GLY A 92 8.97 -17.34 -13.03
C GLY A 92 8.07 -18.51 -12.58
N CYS A 93 8.53 -19.74 -12.89
CA CYS A 93 7.86 -21.00 -12.59
C CYS A 93 7.92 -21.29 -11.08
N GLU A 94 6.76 -21.38 -10.43
CA GLU A 94 6.58 -21.85 -9.04
C GLU A 94 7.37 -21.10 -7.96
N GLY A 95 6.90 -19.89 -7.62
CA GLY A 95 7.30 -19.21 -6.40
C GLY A 95 7.08 -17.71 -6.47
N LYS A 96 6.52 -17.12 -5.41
CA LYS A 96 6.44 -15.66 -5.27
C LYS A 96 7.82 -15.11 -4.91
N VAL A 97 8.73 -15.04 -5.88
CA VAL A 97 10.05 -14.43 -5.68
C VAL A 97 9.89 -12.91 -5.69
N PRO A 98 10.26 -12.19 -4.62
CA PRO A 98 10.16 -10.73 -4.59
C PRO A 98 11.15 -10.10 -5.57
N LYS A 99 10.73 -9.03 -6.26
CA LYS A 99 11.65 -8.19 -7.03
C LYS A 99 12.67 -7.51 -6.11
N PRO A 100 13.86 -7.10 -6.63
CA PRO A 100 14.93 -6.51 -5.82
C PRO A 100 14.47 -5.34 -4.94
N GLU A 101 13.59 -4.47 -5.45
CA GLU A 101 13.08 -3.31 -4.72
C GLU A 101 12.25 -3.73 -3.50
N TYR A 102 11.41 -4.76 -3.67
CA TYR A 102 10.60 -5.29 -2.59
C TYR A 102 11.41 -6.14 -1.61
N ALA A 103 12.38 -6.92 -2.11
CA ALA A 103 13.30 -7.68 -1.27
C ALA A 103 14.11 -6.77 -0.34
N ALA A 104 14.66 -5.66 -0.85
CA ALA A 104 15.39 -4.67 -0.06
C ALA A 104 14.50 -4.02 1.02
N TYR A 105 13.23 -3.77 0.70
CA TYR A 105 12.26 -3.30 1.69
C TYR A 105 11.99 -4.35 2.79
N LEU A 106 11.85 -5.63 2.41
CA LEU A 106 11.63 -6.72 3.38
C LEU A 106 12.80 -6.88 4.36
N GLU A 107 14.04 -6.72 3.90
CA GLU A 107 15.23 -6.74 4.76
C GLU A 107 15.20 -5.61 5.80
N LYS A 108 14.95 -4.36 5.35
CA LYS A 108 14.80 -3.22 6.26
C LYS A 108 13.66 -3.41 7.24
N ARG A 109 12.53 -3.95 6.76
CA ARG A 109 11.36 -4.27 7.58
C ARG A 109 11.70 -5.31 8.65
N ALA A 110 12.45 -6.36 8.31
CA ALA A 110 12.86 -7.40 9.25
C ALA A 110 13.73 -6.84 10.38
N VAL A 111 14.64 -5.90 10.09
CA VAL A 111 15.44 -5.20 11.11
C VAL A 111 14.53 -4.41 12.05
N ARG A 112 13.60 -3.60 11.51
CA ARG A 112 12.65 -2.81 12.32
C ARG A 112 11.77 -3.68 13.21
N LEU A 113 11.33 -4.83 12.71
CA LEU A 113 10.56 -5.80 13.49
C LEU A 113 11.40 -6.34 14.65
N ARG A 114 12.63 -6.78 14.38
CA ARG A 114 13.54 -7.28 15.42
C ARG A 114 13.82 -6.23 16.50
N GLU A 115 14.11 -5.00 16.10
CA GLU A 115 14.35 -3.88 17.03
C GLU A 115 13.12 -3.56 17.88
N ALA A 116 11.91 -3.76 17.33
CA ALA A 116 10.66 -3.59 18.05
C ALA A 116 10.25 -4.82 18.89
N GLY A 117 11.05 -5.90 18.91
CA GLY A 117 10.71 -7.15 19.59
C GLY A 117 9.57 -7.92 18.92
N LEU A 118 9.31 -7.66 17.64
CA LEU A 118 8.24 -8.26 16.85
C LEU A 118 8.78 -9.35 15.93
N THR A 119 7.96 -10.37 15.74
CA THR A 119 8.14 -11.53 14.85
C THR A 119 7.71 -11.25 13.41
N GLY A 120 6.83 -10.27 13.19
CA GLY A 120 6.22 -9.99 11.89
C GLY A 120 4.94 -10.80 11.62
N ASN A 121 4.58 -11.73 12.50
CA ASN A 121 3.35 -12.52 12.47
C ASN A 121 2.32 -12.03 13.50
N GLU A 122 2.52 -10.84 14.07
CA GLU A 122 1.56 -10.25 14.99
C GLU A 122 0.20 -10.14 14.28
N PRO A 123 -0.91 -10.42 14.99
CA PRO A 123 -2.22 -10.17 14.44
C PRO A 123 -2.30 -8.71 13.99
N VAL A 124 -2.83 -8.49 12.78
CA VAL A 124 -3.08 -7.14 12.27
C VAL A 124 -3.93 -6.44 13.31
N ASP A 125 -3.37 -5.40 13.92
CA ASP A 125 -3.93 -4.76 15.11
C ASP A 125 -5.42 -4.43 14.89
N ILE A 126 -6.29 -5.24 15.51
CA ILE A 126 -7.73 -5.01 15.67
C ILE A 126 -7.96 -4.13 16.91
N LEU A 127 -6.94 -3.86 17.72
CA LEU A 127 -7.08 -3.14 18.97
C LEU A 127 -7.10 -1.63 18.73
N SER A 128 -8.30 -1.10 18.41
CA SER A 128 -8.90 0.00 19.18
C SER A 128 -10.39 0.24 18.84
N LEU A 129 -11.21 -0.81 18.62
CA LEU A 129 -12.67 -0.62 18.47
C LEU A 129 -13.39 -0.26 19.78
N ASP A 130 -12.69 -0.29 20.92
CA ASP A 130 -13.23 0.09 22.25
C ASP A 130 -12.62 1.39 22.82
N SER A 131 -12.02 2.26 21.97
CA SER A 131 -11.48 3.56 22.42
C SER A 131 -12.02 4.77 21.66
N PHE A 132 -13.27 4.70 21.22
CA PHE A 132 -14.10 5.86 20.89
C PHE A 132 -15.45 5.75 21.58
#